data_AF-A0A2N3FE13-F1
#
_entry.id   AF-A0A2N3FE13-F1
#
_cell.length_a   1.000
_cell.length_b   1.000
_cell.length_c   1.000
_cell.angle_alpha   90.00
_cell.angle_beta   90.00
_cell.angle_gamma   90.00
#
_symmetry.space_group_name_H-M   'P 1'
#
loop_
_entity.id
_entity.type
_entity.pdbx_description
1 polymer ?
#
loop_
_entity_poly.entity_id
_entity_poly.type
_entity_poly.pdbx_seq_one_letter_code
_entity_poly.pdbx_strand_id
1 'polypeptide(L)' 'AEGYARDLIRSIQDTRKSEGLNVGDRISLTLTVPAERIAAVEAHRDLIAGEVLATSLTVLTGEEAIEVVRA' A
#
# COMPACT_ATOMS: atom_id res chain seq x y z
N ALA A 1 -14.35 8.88 -0.48
CA ALA A 1 -13.72 7.83 0.33
C ALA A 1 -12.99 6.80 -0.55
N GLU A 2 -13.57 6.37 -1.68
CA GLU A 2 -12.93 5.39 -2.59
C GLU A 2 -11.71 5.90 -3.37
N GLY A 3 -11.64 7.21 -3.66
CA GLY A 3 -10.53 7.79 -4.43
C GLY A 3 -9.16 7.57 -3.77
N TYR A 4 -9.08 7.70 -2.44
CA TYR A 4 -7.81 7.58 -1.72
C TYR A 4 -7.21 6.17 -1.78
N ALA A 5 -8.05 5.12 -1.68
CA ALA A 5 -7.57 3.75 -1.82
C ALA A 5 -7.06 3.46 -3.24
N ARG A 6 -7.76 3.97 -4.26
CA ARG A 6 -7.32 3.84 -5.67
C ARG A 6 -6.01 4.58 -5.93
N ASP A 7 -5.87 5.78 -5.38
CA ASP A 7 -4.62 6.55 -5.48
C ASP A 7 -3.46 5.84 -4.78
N LEU A 8 -3.70 5.28 -3.58
CA LEU A 8 -2.72 4.45 -2.86
C LEU A 8 -2.29 3.23 -3.68
N ILE A 9 -3.24 2.48 -4.25
CA ILE A 9 -2.92 1.32 -5.09
C ILE A 9 -2.02 1.74 -6.25
N ARG A 10 -2.34 2.84 -6.93
CA ARG A 10 -1.51 3.36 -8.02
C ARG A 10 -0.09 3.68 -7.54
N SER A 11 0.04 4.41 -6.43
CA SER A 11 1.34 4.75 -5.84
C SER A 11 2.14 3.51 -5.45
N ILE A 12 1.49 2.49 -4.86
CA ILE A 12 2.14 1.21 -4.51
C ILE A 12 2.68 0.50 -5.77
N GLN A 13 1.89 0.48 -6.85
CA GLN A 13 2.32 -0.14 -8.11
C GLN A 13 3.51 0.61 -8.74
N ASP A 14 3.51 1.95 -8.65
CA ASP A 14 4.61 2.79 -9.11
C ASP A 14 5.89 2.55 -8.27
N THR A 15 5.78 2.54 -6.93
CA THR A 15 6.90 2.20 -6.03
C THR A 15 7.42 0.79 -6.30
N ARG A 16 6.53 -0.18 -6.50
CA ARG A 16 6.95 -1.54 -6.82
C ARG A 16 7.78 -1.58 -8.09
N LYS A 17 7.37 -0.85 -9.12
CA LYS A 17 8.11 -0.75 -10.37
C LYS A 17 9.47 -0.06 -10.18
N SER A 18 9.57 0.98 -9.36
CA SER A 18 10.85 1.63 -9.07
C SER A 18 11.82 0.72 -8.31
N GLU A 19 11.31 -0.17 -7.46
CA GLU A 19 12.08 -1.20 -6.75
C GLU A 19 12.41 -2.43 -7.64
N GLY A 20 12.04 -2.41 -8.93
CA GLY A 20 12.33 -3.49 -9.88
C GLY A 20 11.48 -4.75 -9.68
N LEU A 21 10.35 -4.65 -8.99
CA LEU A 21 9.43 -5.74 -8.70
C LEU A 21 8.26 -5.79 -9.72
N ASN A 22 7.75 -6.99 -10.00
CA ASN A 22 6.77 -7.23 -11.07
C ASN A 22 5.32 -7.31 -10.59
N VAL A 23 4.39 -6.95 -11.49
CA VAL A 23 2.98 -7.42 -11.59
C VAL A 23 2.47 -8.40 -10.53
N GLY A 24 2.96 -9.63 -10.72
CA GLY A 24 2.50 -10.82 -10.01
C GLY A 24 3.37 -11.20 -8.81
N ASP A 25 4.38 -10.40 -8.47
CA ASP A 25 5.21 -10.67 -7.30
C ASP A 25 4.38 -10.43 -6.03
N ARG A 26 4.48 -11.35 -5.09
CA ARG A 26 3.95 -11.17 -3.75
C ARG A 26 4.86 -10.23 -2.97
N ILE A 27 4.27 -9.32 -2.22
CA ILE A 27 5.02 -8.30 -1.47
C ILE A 27 4.64 -8.28 0.02
N SER A 28 5.52 -7.78 0.85
CA SER A 28 5.19 -7.20 2.15
C SER A 28 5.13 -5.69 1.98
N LEU A 29 4.04 -5.09 2.46
CA LEU A 29 3.74 -3.67 2.26
C LEU A 29 3.71 -2.95 3.62
N THR A 30 4.46 -1.86 3.73
CA THR A 30 4.34 -0.90 4.83
C THR A 30 3.85 0.43 4.27
N LEU A 31 2.73 0.91 4.81
CA LEU A 31 2.17 2.22 4.50
C LEU A 31 2.31 3.11 5.72
N THR A 32 3.02 4.23 5.59
CA THR A 32 2.99 5.30 6.58
C THR A 32 2.05 6.38 6.06
N VAL A 33 1.04 6.75 6.84
CA VAL A 33 0.05 7.77 6.46
C VAL A 33 -0.25 8.73 7.63
N PRO A 34 -0.74 9.96 7.35
CA PRO A 34 -1.18 10.88 8.38
C PRO A 34 -2.29 10.27 9.24
N ALA A 35 -2.38 10.71 10.50
CA ALA A 35 -3.35 10.18 11.46
C ALA A 35 -4.80 10.29 10.96
N GLU A 36 -5.15 11.36 10.25
CA GLU A 36 -6.49 11.52 9.66
C GLU A 36 -6.82 10.52 8.54
N ARG A 37 -5.81 9.87 7.95
CA ARG A 37 -5.96 8.92 6.83
C ARG A 37 -5.96 7.46 7.27
N ILE A 38 -5.51 7.15 8.48
CA ILE A 38 -5.45 5.77 9.00
C ILE A 38 -6.81 5.08 8.88
N ALA A 39 -7.89 5.72 9.34
CA ALA A 39 -9.22 5.14 9.27
C ALA A 39 -9.66 4.82 7.83
N ALA A 40 -9.23 5.61 6.85
CA ALA A 40 -9.51 5.35 5.44
C ALA A 40 -8.68 4.19 4.89
N VAL A 41 -7.40 4.08 5.26
CA VAL A 41 -6.54 2.94 4.87
C VAL A 41 -7.08 1.65 5.48
N GLU A 42 -7.37 1.65 6.77
CA GLU A 42 -7.89 0.49 7.49
C GLU A 42 -9.23 0.01 6.92
N ALA A 43 -10.14 0.94 6.59
CA ALA A 43 -11.42 0.60 5.95
C ALA A 43 -11.27 -0.05 4.56
N HIS A 44 -10.12 0.14 3.90
CA HIS A 44 -9.83 -0.40 2.57
C HIS A 44 -8.66 -1.39 2.56
N ARG A 45 -8.21 -1.85 3.74
CA ARG A 45 -7.00 -2.65 3.92
C ARG A 45 -6.98 -3.91 3.06
N ASP A 46 -8.08 -4.65 3.09
CA ASP A 46 -8.19 -5.92 2.34
C ASP A 46 -8.25 -5.70 0.83
N LEU A 47 -8.90 -4.61 0.39
CA LEU A 47 -8.95 -4.22 -1.01
C LEU A 47 -7.55 -3.85 -1.51
N ILE A 48 -6.82 -3.02 -0.76
CA ILE A 48 -5.47 -2.61 -1.11
C ILE A 48 -4.54 -3.82 -1.17
N ALA A 49 -4.56 -4.68 -0.13
CA ALA A 49 -3.72 -5.86 -0.07
C ALA A 49 -3.99 -6.85 -1.21
N GLY A 50 -5.27 -7.06 -1.56
CA GLY A 50 -5.69 -7.94 -2.65
C GLY A 50 -5.22 -7.45 -4.02
N GLU A 51 -5.42 -6.16 -4.31
CA GLU A 51 -5.08 -5.56 -5.61
C GLU A 51 -3.57 -5.51 -5.88
N VAL A 52 -2.74 -5.47 -4.83
CA VAL A 52 -1.28 -5.39 -4.95
C VAL A 52 -0.56 -6.69 -4.61
N LEU A 53 -1.30 -7.78 -4.35
CA LEU A 53 -0.77 -9.08 -3.92
C LEU A 53 0.11 -9.01 -2.66
N ALA A 54 -0.27 -8.15 -1.71
CA ALA A 54 0.41 -8.05 -0.43
C ALA A 54 0.08 -9.25 0.47
N THR A 55 1.12 -9.93 0.94
CA THR A 55 1.03 -11.02 1.94
C THR A 55 0.99 -10.49 3.36
N SER A 56 1.53 -9.29 3.58
CA SER A 56 1.41 -8.53 4.81
C SER A 56 1.20 -7.05 4.50
N LEU A 57 0.41 -6.39 5.33
CA LEU A 57 0.15 -4.95 5.24
C LEU A 57 0.25 -4.33 6.63
N THR A 58 1.30 -3.55 6.85
CA THR A 58 1.53 -2.77 8.08
C THR A 58 1.16 -1.32 7.82
N VAL A 59 0.35 -0.72 8.69
CA VAL A 59 -0.03 0.69 8.61
C VAL A 59 0.57 1.43 9.79
N LEU A 60 1.36 2.47 9.50
CA LEU A 60 2.02 3.34 10.47
C LEU A 60 1.46 4.76 10.37
N THR A 61 1.56 5.50 11.47
CA THR A 61 1.22 6.93 11.50
C THR A 61 2.48 7.76 11.25
N GLY A 62 2.44 8.69 10.31
CA GLY A 62 3.57 9.57 10.05
C GLY A 62 3.46 10.34 8.73
N GLU A 63 4.60 10.80 8.23
CA GLU A 63 4.71 11.37 6.88
C GLU A 63 4.44 10.29 5.82
N GLU A 64 3.75 10.64 4.74
CA GLU A 64 3.35 9.67 3.72
C GLU A 64 4.57 8.97 3.11
N ALA A 65 4.67 7.66 3.33
CA ALA A 65 5.73 6.81 2.80
C ALA A 65 5.18 5.42 2.45
N ILE A 66 5.70 4.86 1.37
CA ILE A 66 5.33 3.53 0.87
C ILE A 66 6.61 2.71 0.74
N GLU A 67 6.65 1.58 1.43
CA GLU A 67 7.75 0.63 1.35
C GLU A 67 7.22 -0.72 0.88
N VAL A 68 7.89 -1.28 -0.13
CA VAL A 68 7.54 -2.56 -0.72
C VAL A 68 8.76 -3.46 -0.72
N VAL A 69 8.59 -4.68 -0.22
CA VAL A 69 9.65 -5.69 -0.20
C VAL A 69 9.08 -6.97 -0.78
N ARG A 70 9.86 -7.68 -1.61
CA ARG A 70 9.45 -9.01 -2.08
C ARG A 70 9.28 -9.95 -0.89
N ALA A 71 8.13 -10.61 -0.82
CA ALA A 71 7.84 -11.64 0.18
C ALA A 71 8.44 -13.00 -0.21
#